data_AF-W1Y8H3-F1
#
_entry.id   AF-W1Y8H3-F1
#
_cell.length_a   1.000
_cell.length_b   1.000
_cell.length_c   1.000
_cell.angle_alpha   90.00
_cell.angle_beta   90.00
_cell.angle_gamma   90.00
#
_symmetry.space_group_name_H-M   'P 1'
#
loop_
_entity.id
_entity.type
_entity.pdbx_description
1 polymer ?
#
loop_
_entity_poly.entity_id
_entity_poly.type
_entity_poly.pdbx_seq_one_letter_code
_entity_poly.pdbx_strand_id
1 'polypeptide(L)' 'RARAGLKDPKRPIGSFLFLGPTGVGKTELARALASSLFGDESAMIRLDMSEYMEKHTVSRLVGAPPGYVGYEEGGQLRDA' A
#
# COMPACT_ATOMS: atom_id res chain seq x y z
N ARG A 1 -6.59 18.26 -9.29
CA ARG A 1 -5.92 18.91 -8.14
C ARG A 1 -4.53 18.33 -7.87
N ALA A 2 -4.39 17.02 -7.58
CA ALA A 2 -3.08 16.42 -7.28
C ALA A 2 -2.05 16.48 -8.44
N ARG A 3 -2.45 16.25 -9.70
CA ARG A 3 -1.56 16.40 -10.88
C ARG A 3 -1.27 17.85 -11.29
N ALA A 4 -2.04 18.82 -10.79
CA ALA A 4 -1.91 20.22 -11.17
C ALA A 4 -0.89 20.99 -10.30
N GLY A 5 -0.11 20.28 -9.45
CA GLY A 5 0.88 20.88 -8.55
C GLY A 5 0.31 21.61 -7.33
N LEU A 6 -1.02 21.72 -7.20
CA LEU A 6 -1.71 22.47 -6.14
C LEU A 6 -1.94 21.67 -4.85
N LYS A 7 -1.15 20.62 -4.62
CA LYS A 7 -1.33 19.67 -3.52
C LYS A 7 -0.19 19.83 -2.51
N ASP A 8 -0.51 19.68 -1.23
CA ASP A 8 0.49 19.54 -0.16
C ASP A 8 1.45 18.36 -0.45
N PRO A 9 2.77 18.60 -0.53
CA PRO A 9 3.77 17.55 -0.74
C PRO A 9 3.75 16.46 0.33
N LYS A 10 3.29 16.76 1.55
CA LYS A 10 3.22 15.79 2.66
C LYS A 10 2.02 14.85 2.60
N ARG A 11 1.13 15.02 1.61
CA ARG A 11 -0.07 14.18 1.45
C ARG A 11 0.09 13.18 0.30
N PRO A 12 -0.64 12.05 0.30
CA PRO A 12 -0.68 11.13 -0.85
C PRO A 12 -1.39 11.75 -2.06
N ILE A 13 -1.13 11.24 -3.27
CA ILE A 13 -1.73 11.73 -4.54
C ILE A 13 -3.25 11.56 -4.52
N GLY A 14 -3.74 10.48 -3.92
CA GLY A 14 -5.13 10.23 -3.62
C GLY A 14 -5.25 9.28 -2.43
N SER A 15 -6.35 9.39 -1.70
CA SER A 15 -6.70 8.47 -0.62
C SER A 15 -8.11 7.99 -0.91
N PHE A 16 -8.28 6.68 -1.10
CA PHE A 16 -9.54 6.07 -1.51
C PHE A 16 -9.89 4.94 -0.55
N LEU A 17 -11.19 4.74 -0.33
CA LEU A 17 -11.73 3.58 0.36
C LEU A 17 -12.78 2.93 -0.55
N PHE A 18 -12.47 1.74 -1.07
CA PHE A 18 -13.38 1.00 -1.92
C PHE A 18 -14.20 0.01 -1.07
N LEU A 19 -15.53 0.21 -1.04
CA LEU A 19 -16.46 -0.64 -0.31
C LEU A 19 -17.42 -1.35 -1.28
N GLY A 20 -17.83 -2.56 -0.93
CA GLY A 20 -18.79 -3.35 -1.70
C GLY A 20 -18.54 -4.86 -1.61
N PRO A 21 -19.43 -5.69 -2.17
CA PRO A 21 -19.30 -7.16 -2.15
C PRO A 21 -18.01 -7.68 -2.80
N THR A 22 -17.65 -8.93 -2.53
CA THR A 22 -16.52 -9.60 -3.21
C THR A 22 -16.81 -9.73 -4.71
N GLY A 23 -15.79 -9.62 -5.55
CA GLY A 23 -15.91 -9.79 -7.00
C GLY A 23 -16.34 -8.55 -7.80
N VAL A 24 -16.78 -7.46 -7.16
CA VAL A 24 -17.25 -6.24 -7.87
C VAL A 24 -16.15 -5.36 -8.49
N GLY A 25 -14.89 -5.82 -8.51
CA GLY A 25 -13.80 -5.10 -9.20
C GLY A 25 -13.01 -4.09 -8.36
N LYS A 26 -13.14 -4.09 -7.02
CA LYS A 26 -12.39 -3.17 -6.13
C LYS A 26 -10.87 -3.19 -6.39
N THR A 27 -10.28 -4.39 -6.48
CA THR A 27 -8.86 -4.59 -6.77
C THR A 27 -8.50 -4.21 -8.20
N GLU A 28 -9.42 -4.43 -9.13
CA GLU A 28 -9.21 -4.11 -10.55
C GLU A 28 -9.12 -2.61 -10.78
N LEU A 29 -9.94 -1.84 -10.06
CA LEU A 29 -9.87 -0.39 -10.08
C LEU A 29 -8.52 0.12 -9.54
N ALA A 30 -7.92 -0.55 -8.54
CA ALA A 30 -6.59 -0.20 -8.04
C ALA A 30 -5.50 -0.46 -9.10
N ARG A 31 -5.55 -1.59 -9.83
CA ARG A 31 -4.65 -1.87 -10.96
C ARG A 31 -4.77 -0.85 -12.09
N ALA A 32 -6.00 -0.53 -12.48
CA ALA A 32 -6.26 0.47 -13.50
C ALA A 32 -5.74 1.87 -13.08
N LEU A 33 -5.85 2.21 -11.79
CA LEU A 33 -5.24 3.43 -11.24
C LEU A 33 -3.72 3.41 -11.32
N ALA A 34 -3.06 2.28 -11.05
CA ALA A 34 -1.60 2.18 -11.18
C ALA A 34 -1.15 2.43 -12.63
N SER A 35 -1.78 1.75 -13.60
CA SER A 35 -1.52 1.96 -15.02
C SER A 35 -1.80 3.41 -15.46
N SER A 36 -2.93 4.00 -15.04
CA SER A 36 -3.29 5.38 -15.41
C SER A 36 -2.36 6.44 -14.79
N LEU A 37 -1.93 6.23 -13.55
CA LEU A 37 -1.15 7.21 -12.80
C LEU A 37 0.35 7.10 -13.06
N PHE A 38 0.87 5.88 -13.18
CA PHE A 38 2.30 5.57 -13.26
C PHE A 38 2.73 4.92 -14.58
N GLY A 39 1.78 4.61 -15.48
CA GLY A 39 2.08 4.01 -16.79
C GLY A 39 2.37 2.50 -16.74
N ASP A 40 2.33 1.90 -15.55
CA ASP A 40 2.64 0.50 -15.34
C ASP A 40 1.71 -0.08 -14.26
N GLU A 41 1.08 -1.22 -14.57
CA GLU A 41 0.26 -1.97 -13.61
C GLU A 41 1.12 -2.62 -12.53
N SER A 42 2.37 -2.96 -12.84
CA SER A 42 3.34 -3.57 -11.91
C SER A 42 3.77 -2.63 -10.80
N ALA A 43 3.57 -1.32 -10.99
CA ALA A 43 3.78 -0.31 -9.94
C ALA A 43 2.78 -0.44 -8.76
N MET A 44 1.76 -1.30 -8.88
CA MET A 44 0.85 -1.60 -7.78
C MET A 44 1.51 -2.54 -6.76
N ILE A 45 1.87 -2.00 -5.60
CA ILE A 45 2.23 -2.81 -4.42
C ILE A 45 0.96 -3.45 -3.85
N ARG A 46 0.90 -4.78 -3.84
CA ARG A 46 -0.23 -5.56 -3.32
C ARG A 46 0.09 -6.09 -1.92
N LEU A 47 -0.77 -5.74 -0.96
CA LEU A 47 -0.70 -6.24 0.41
C LEU A 47 -2.01 -6.96 0.78
N ASP A 48 -1.92 -8.19 1.25
CA ASP A 48 -3.07 -8.90 1.82
C ASP A 48 -3.19 -8.59 3.31
N MET A 49 -4.16 -7.75 3.66
CA MET A 49 -4.38 -7.32 5.06
C MET A 49 -4.80 -8.48 5.97
N SER A 50 -5.28 -9.60 5.42
CA SER A 50 -5.63 -10.79 6.19
C SER A 50 -4.42 -11.43 6.87
N GLU A 51 -3.20 -11.21 6.34
CA GLU A 51 -1.94 -11.70 6.92
C GLU A 51 -1.44 -10.88 8.13
N TYR A 52 -2.08 -9.74 8.39
CA TYR A 52 -1.67 -8.71 9.36
C TYR A 52 -2.63 -8.53 10.53
N MET A 53 -3.53 -9.48 10.77
CA MET A 53 -4.54 -9.39 11.84
C MET A 53 -3.95 -9.50 13.25
N GLU A 54 -2.82 -10.18 13.40
CA GLU A 54 -2.18 -10.41 14.69
C GLU A 54 -1.20 -9.30 15.05
N LYS A 55 -1.13 -8.91 16.32
CA LYS A 55 -0.28 -7.78 16.77
C LYS A 55 1.20 -7.96 16.39
N HIS A 56 1.69 -9.19 16.39
CA HIS A 56 3.07 -9.51 16.06
C HIS A 56 3.30 -9.72 14.56
N THR A 57 2.27 -9.87 13.73
CA THR A 57 2.44 -9.95 12.28
C THR A 57 2.58 -8.57 11.64
N VAL A 58 2.07 -7.52 12.29
CA VAL A 58 2.24 -6.11 11.86
C VAL A 58 3.70 -5.71 11.72
N SER A 59 4.61 -6.23 12.56
CA SER A 59 6.04 -5.91 12.44
C SER A 59 6.66 -6.40 11.14
N ARG A 60 6.07 -7.41 10.47
CA ARG A 60 6.54 -7.82 9.12
C ARG A 60 6.23 -6.78 8.04
N LEU A 61 5.17 -5.98 8.23
CA LEU A 61 4.78 -4.92 7.29
C LEU A 61 5.69 -3.69 7.41
N VAL A 62 5.95 -3.25 8.64
CA VAL A 62 6.63 -1.97 8.93
C VAL A 62 8.09 -2.11 9.37
N GLY A 63 8.51 -3.31 9.73
CA GLY A 63 9.80 -3.62 10.35
C GLY A 63 9.67 -3.94 11.83
N ALA A 64 10.53 -4.84 12.32
CA ALA A 64 10.62 -5.14 13.74
C ALA A 64 11.25 -3.97 14.50
N PRO A 65 10.97 -3.79 15.81
CA PRO A 65 11.67 -2.80 16.64
C PRO A 65 13.12 -3.25 16.95
N PRO A 66 14.01 -2.31 17.34
CA PRO A 66 15.39 -2.65 17.73
C PRO A 66 15.43 -3.73 18.82
N GLY A 67 16.26 -4.75 18.63
CA GLY A 67 16.40 -5.88 19.56
C GLY A 67 15.45 -7.05 19.31
N TYR A 68 14.63 -7.02 18.25
CA TYR A 68 13.79 -8.14 17.80
C TYR A 68 14.32 -8.73 16.49
N VAL A 69 14.02 -10.02 16.25
CA VAL A 69 14.33 -10.69 14.97
C VAL A 69 13.63 -9.95 13.82
N GLY A 70 14.35 -9.65 12.76
CA GLY A 70 13.86 -8.87 11.61
C GLY A 70 14.05 -7.35 11.72
N TYR A 71 14.80 -6.85 12.71
CA TYR A 71 15.10 -5.41 12.82
C TYR A 71 15.94 -4.89 11.64
N GLU A 72 16.93 -5.67 11.21
CA GLU A 72 17.82 -5.33 10.08
C GLU A 72 17.20 -5.63 8.72
N GLU A 73 16.14 -6.46 8.67
CA GLU A 73 15.51 -6.91 7.42
C GLU A 73 14.49 -5.92 6.84
N GLY A 74 14.22 -4.81 7.54
CA GLY A 74 13.24 -3.83 7.07
C GLY A 74 11.81 -4.36 7.16
N GLY A 75 10.92 -3.79 6.35
CA GLY A 75 9.49 -4.13 6.36
C GLY A 75 8.97 -4.17 4.94
N GLN A 76 8.04 -5.08 4.65
CA GLN A 76 7.59 -5.32 3.28
C GLN A 76 7.12 -4.05 2.55
N LEU A 77 6.54 -3.08 3.26
CA LEU A 77 6.11 -1.81 2.65
C LEU A 77 7.26 -0.83 2.39
N ARG A 78 8.34 -0.91 3.16
CA ARG A 78 9.50 -0.02 3.01
C ARG A 78 10.38 -0.43 1.84
N ASP A 79 10.46 -1.74 1.59
CA ASP A 79 11.38 -2.33 0.62
C ASP A 79 10.72 -2.67 -0.74
N ALA A 80 9.39 -2.46 -0.84
CA ALA A 80 8.60 -2.58 -2.07
C ALA A 80 8.55 -1.25 -2.85
#